data_AF-A0A7L3ZFU9-F1
#
_entry.id   AF-A0A7L3ZFU9-F1
#
_cell.length_a   1.000
_cell.length_b   1.000
_cell.length_c   1.000
_cell.angle_alpha   90.00
_cell.angle_beta   90.00
_cell.angle_gamma   90.00
#
_symmetry.space_group_name_H-M   'P 1'
#
loop_
_entity.id
_entity.type
_entity.pdbx_description
1 polymer ?
#
loop_
_entity_poly.entity_id
_entity_poly.type
_entity_poly.pdbx_seq_one_letter_code
_entity_poly.pdbx_strand_id
1 'polypeptide(L)'
;ASPRCYRLELWGLVAVGLLGLCYLLYHDDRLWLSVAPERSTPASPQATTTLPPPRALPTSAPCVANASVRNVSGFTKLPVHVQNFMRYQHCRSFPVLLSVPGKCGGPEGSSNIFLLLAIKSSPVNYDRREVIRKTWGQERTFEGAFIRRIFLVGVSPTARDAKKLNQLLRLEHREHGDVLQWDFRDTFFNLTLKQVLFHAWLEEHCPGVRFIFNGDDDVFVNTDNVIRFAMATQGAQEQHLMVGQVLIDNKPVRLQQSKYFVPTQLLASNRYPPYCGGGGMLMSGFTARVISRESRGVKLFPIDDVYLGMCLQKAGLMPASHDGIRTMGVGVPANTDPFDPCYYRELLLVHRFVPYEMVVMWQAIQEPQLLCGKRV
;
A
#
# COMPACT_ATOMS: atom_id res chain seq x y z
N ALA A 1 20.09 -37.12 49.38
CA ALA A 1 19.70 -37.89 48.18
C ALA A 1 20.97 -38.31 47.43
N SER A 2 21.07 -39.59 47.05
CA SER A 2 22.30 -40.20 46.53
C SER A 2 22.71 -39.66 45.15
N PRO A 3 24.01 -39.42 44.87
CA PRO A 3 24.51 -38.98 43.56
C PRO A 3 24.28 -39.99 42.42
N ARG A 4 23.76 -41.19 42.72
CA ARG A 4 23.32 -42.17 41.72
C ARG A 4 21.95 -41.85 41.11
N CYS A 5 21.04 -41.18 41.82
CA CYS A 5 19.72 -40.84 41.29
C CYS A 5 19.78 -39.75 40.19
N TYR A 6 20.66 -38.75 40.35
CA TYR A 6 20.79 -37.66 39.39
C TYR A 6 21.30 -38.11 38.02
N ARG A 7 22.18 -39.13 37.99
CA ARG A 7 22.66 -39.71 36.73
C ARG A 7 21.55 -40.45 35.98
N LEU A 8 20.68 -41.17 36.69
CA LEU A 8 19.56 -41.91 36.06
C LEU A 8 18.53 -40.98 35.43
N GLU A 9 18.21 -39.85 36.08
CA GLU A 9 17.30 -38.84 35.51
C GLU A 9 17.90 -38.15 34.27
N LEU A 10 19.21 -37.86 34.29
CA LEU A 10 19.89 -37.26 33.14
C LEU A 10 19.93 -38.23 31.94
N TRP A 11 20.20 -39.51 32.17
CA TRP A 11 20.12 -40.53 31.11
C TRP A 11 18.70 -40.72 30.58
N GLY A 12 17.68 -40.62 31.45
CA GLY A 12 16.27 -40.64 31.05
C GLY A 12 15.91 -39.48 30.12
N LEU A 13 16.31 -38.25 30.47
CA LEU A 13 16.03 -37.06 29.64
C LEU A 13 16.77 -37.09 28.29
N VAL A 14 18.01 -37.58 28.27
CA VAL A 14 18.78 -37.75 27.02
C VAL A 14 18.14 -38.82 26.13
N ALA A 15 17.67 -39.93 26.70
CA ALA A 15 16.99 -40.98 25.94
C ALA A 15 15.66 -40.49 25.33
N VAL A 16 14.86 -39.73 26.09
CA VAL A 16 13.62 -39.12 25.57
C VAL A 16 13.91 -38.09 24.48
N GLY A 17 14.94 -37.26 24.65
CA GLY A 17 15.38 -36.30 23.64
C GLY A 17 15.85 -36.97 22.34
N LEU A 18 16.62 -38.05 22.43
CA LEU A 18 17.08 -38.81 21.27
C LEU A 18 15.93 -39.54 20.56
N LEU A 19 14.99 -40.13 21.32
CA LEU A 19 13.80 -40.75 20.74
C LEU A 19 12.89 -39.73 20.03
N GLY A 20 12.75 -38.52 20.60
CA GLY A 20 12.03 -37.41 19.96
C GLY A 20 12.71 -36.92 18.67
N LEU A 21 14.04 -36.82 18.69
CA LEU A 21 14.82 -36.45 17.50
C LEU A 21 14.71 -37.51 16.40
N CYS A 22 14.79 -38.80 16.75
CA CYS A 22 14.60 -39.91 15.83
C CYS A 22 13.16 -39.96 15.27
N TYR A 23 12.14 -39.65 16.07
CA TYR A 23 10.75 -39.56 15.60
C TYR A 23 10.58 -38.43 14.58
N LEU A 24 11.16 -37.26 14.84
CA LEU A 24 11.13 -36.13 13.90
C LEU A 24 11.86 -36.46 12.60
N LEU A 25 13.06 -37.05 12.67
CA LEU A 25 13.82 -37.44 11.48
C LEU A 25 13.14 -38.57 10.69
N TYR A 26 12.48 -39.52 11.36
CA TYR A 26 11.76 -40.61 10.69
C TYR A 26 10.46 -40.14 10.02
N HIS A 27 9.81 -39.11 10.55
CA HIS A 27 8.56 -38.58 9.98
C HIS A 27 8.75 -37.47 8.94
N ASP A 28 9.89 -36.78 8.92
CA ASP A 28 10.19 -35.74 7.91
C ASP A 28 10.35 -36.36 6.50
N ASP A 29 10.91 -37.57 6.40
CA ASP A 29 11.10 -38.28 5.12
C ASP A 29 9.82 -38.92 4.56
N ARG A 30 8.77 -39.10 5.38
CA ARG A 30 7.49 -39.71 4.93
C ARG A 30 6.40 -38.70 4.53
N LEU A 31 6.59 -37.41 4.80
CA LEU A 31 5.64 -36.36 4.42
C LEU A 31 5.81 -35.86 2.98
N TRP A 32 6.86 -36.28 2.27
CA TRP A 32 7.18 -35.83 0.91
C TRP A 32 6.90 -36.85 -0.22
N LEU A 33 6.37 -38.04 0.07
CA LEU A 33 6.24 -39.12 -0.93
C LEU A 33 4.82 -39.56 -1.31
N SER A 34 3.76 -38.86 -0.86
CA SER A 34 2.40 -39.39 -1.00
C SER A 34 1.36 -38.43 -1.57
N VAL A 35 1.67 -37.62 -2.59
CA VAL A 35 0.65 -37.13 -3.56
C VAL A 35 1.34 -36.82 -4.90
N ALA A 36 1.49 -37.83 -5.76
CA ALA A 36 1.70 -37.62 -7.19
C ALA A 36 0.38 -37.94 -7.91
N PRO A 37 -0.26 -37.00 -8.63
CA PRO A 37 -1.36 -37.34 -9.50
C PRO A 37 -0.83 -38.05 -10.76
N GLU A 38 -1.55 -39.07 -11.22
CA GLU A 38 -1.27 -39.80 -12.45
C GLU A 38 -1.16 -38.84 -13.64
N ARG A 39 -0.03 -38.92 -14.37
CA ARG A 39 0.16 -38.22 -15.65
C ARG A 39 -0.63 -38.94 -16.74
N SER A 40 -1.67 -38.28 -17.26
CA SER A 40 -2.15 -38.56 -18.60
C SER A 40 -1.14 -38.02 -19.63
N THR A 41 -0.91 -38.80 -20.69
CA THR A 41 -0.03 -38.49 -21.82
C THR A 41 -0.53 -37.25 -22.57
N PRO A 42 0.28 -36.21 -22.81
CA PRO A 42 -0.11 -35.09 -23.65
C PRO A 42 -0.09 -35.49 -25.13
N ALA A 43 -1.09 -35.02 -25.88
CA ALA A 43 -1.11 -35.08 -27.33
C ALA A 43 0.04 -34.25 -27.95
N SER A 44 0.47 -34.67 -29.14
CA SER A 44 1.57 -34.07 -29.92
C SER A 44 1.39 -32.54 -30.10
N PRO A 45 2.45 -31.73 -29.93
CA PRO A 45 2.34 -30.28 -30.01
C PRO A 45 2.11 -29.81 -31.45
N GLN A 46 0.97 -29.16 -31.70
CA GLN A 46 0.80 -28.31 -32.87
C GLN A 46 1.67 -27.05 -32.71
N ALA A 47 2.28 -26.62 -33.82
CA ALA A 47 3.22 -25.51 -33.87
C ALA A 47 2.59 -24.20 -33.36
N THR A 48 3.01 -23.77 -32.17
CA THR A 48 2.70 -22.44 -31.63
C THR A 48 3.65 -21.42 -32.25
N THR A 49 3.10 -20.40 -32.89
CA THR A 49 3.85 -19.22 -33.33
C THR A 49 4.60 -18.61 -32.15
N THR A 50 5.93 -18.68 -32.19
CA THR A 50 6.82 -18.07 -31.20
C THR A 50 6.67 -16.56 -31.24
N LEU A 51 5.95 -16.00 -30.26
CA LEU A 51 6.01 -14.57 -29.98
C LEU A 51 7.47 -14.21 -29.65
N PRO A 52 8.02 -13.14 -30.23
CA PRO A 52 9.38 -12.70 -29.92
C PRO A 52 9.51 -12.39 -28.42
N PRO A 53 10.68 -12.63 -27.82
CA PRO A 53 10.90 -12.34 -26.41
C PRO A 53 10.59 -10.86 -26.13
N PRO A 54 9.96 -10.54 -24.98
CA PRO A 54 9.70 -9.16 -24.62
C PRO A 54 11.01 -8.39 -24.64
N ARG A 55 11.05 -7.32 -25.45
CA ARG A 55 12.19 -6.38 -25.49
C ARG A 55 12.53 -5.97 -24.06
N ALA A 56 13.75 -6.24 -23.63
CA ALA A 56 14.25 -5.74 -22.36
C ALA A 56 14.11 -4.22 -22.36
N LEU A 57 13.26 -3.69 -21.46
CA LEU A 57 13.14 -2.26 -21.26
C LEU A 57 14.53 -1.69 -20.91
N PRO A 58 14.90 -0.51 -21.43
CA PRO A 58 16.19 0.09 -21.12
C PRO A 58 16.32 0.22 -19.60
N THR A 59 17.31 -0.45 -19.01
CA THR A 59 17.63 -0.25 -17.59
C THR A 59 18.10 1.19 -17.42
N SER A 60 17.24 2.04 -16.83
CA SER A 60 17.62 3.40 -16.47
C SER A 60 18.89 3.35 -15.63
N ALA A 61 19.87 4.20 -15.94
CA ALA A 61 21.10 4.28 -15.15
C ALA A 61 20.77 4.41 -13.66
N PRO A 62 21.55 3.77 -12.76
CA PRO A 62 21.30 3.85 -11.33
C PRO A 62 21.28 5.30 -10.86
N CYS A 63 20.29 5.65 -10.03
CA CYS A 63 20.23 6.94 -9.36
C CYS A 63 21.51 7.20 -8.53
N VAL A 64 22.16 8.34 -8.75
CA VAL A 64 23.42 8.72 -8.06
C VAL A 64 23.13 9.78 -7.00
N ALA A 65 23.80 9.71 -5.86
CA ALA A 65 23.66 10.70 -4.80
C ALA A 65 24.12 12.10 -5.26
N ASN A 66 23.29 13.12 -5.06
CA ASN A 66 23.69 14.50 -5.28
C ASN A 66 24.64 14.96 -4.16
N ALA A 67 25.93 15.09 -4.45
CA ALA A 67 26.93 15.52 -3.48
C ALA A 67 26.82 16.99 -3.08
N SER A 68 26.24 17.84 -3.94
CA SER A 68 26.16 19.30 -3.72
C SER A 68 25.27 19.68 -2.53
N VAL A 69 24.39 18.78 -2.07
CA VAL A 69 23.57 19.00 -0.86
C VAL A 69 24.39 19.19 0.41
N ARG A 70 25.68 18.77 0.42
CA ARG A 70 26.61 19.04 1.52
C ARG A 70 26.85 20.54 1.74
N ASN A 71 26.66 21.36 0.70
CA ASN A 71 26.82 22.81 0.76
C ASN A 71 25.57 23.51 1.33
N VAL A 72 24.48 22.78 1.57
CA VAL A 72 23.28 23.35 2.20
C VAL A 72 23.57 23.62 3.67
N SER A 73 23.33 24.86 4.11
CA SER A 73 23.56 25.27 5.50
C SER A 73 22.85 24.35 6.50
N GLY A 74 23.59 23.86 7.50
CA GLY A 74 23.09 22.97 8.54
C GLY A 74 22.83 21.52 8.11
N PHE A 75 23.13 21.13 6.87
CA PHE A 75 22.87 19.79 6.34
C PHE A 75 23.50 18.67 7.19
N THR A 76 24.75 18.84 7.64
CA THR A 76 25.48 17.83 8.44
C THR A 76 24.86 17.60 9.82
N LYS A 77 24.05 18.54 10.32
CA LYS A 77 23.33 18.43 11.60
C LYS A 77 21.97 17.75 11.46
N LEU A 78 21.52 17.45 10.24
CA LEU A 78 20.24 16.79 10.00
C LEU A 78 20.34 15.28 10.30
N PRO A 79 19.25 14.62 10.72
CA PRO A 79 19.20 13.17 10.85
C PRO A 79 19.59 12.46 9.55
N VAL A 80 20.23 11.29 9.67
CA VAL A 80 20.77 10.53 8.51
C VAL A 80 19.70 10.24 7.45
N HIS A 81 18.47 9.90 7.86
CA HIS A 81 17.38 9.63 6.93
C HIS A 81 16.97 10.87 6.12
N VAL A 82 16.98 12.06 6.73
CA VAL A 82 16.74 13.35 6.04
C VAL A 82 17.87 13.66 5.08
N GLN A 83 19.13 13.46 5.50
CA GLN A 83 20.29 13.66 4.62
C GLN A 83 20.22 12.75 3.39
N ASN A 84 19.85 11.48 3.58
CA ASN A 84 19.68 10.53 2.49
C ASN A 84 18.55 10.94 1.55
N PHE A 85 17.40 11.35 2.10
CA PHE A 85 16.31 11.89 1.30
C PHE A 85 16.78 13.08 0.44
N MET A 86 17.47 14.07 1.02
CA MET A 86 17.98 15.21 0.27
C MET A 86 18.98 14.82 -0.83
N ARG A 87 19.88 13.87 -0.57
CA ARG A 87 20.85 13.37 -1.57
C ARG A 87 20.17 12.76 -2.80
N TYR A 88 19.04 12.09 -2.60
CA TYR A 88 18.34 11.33 -3.64
C TYR A 88 17.00 11.95 -4.06
N GLN A 89 16.68 13.17 -3.59
CA GLN A 89 15.40 13.86 -3.83
C GLN A 89 15.05 14.05 -5.31
N HIS A 90 16.06 14.02 -6.19
CA HIS A 90 15.92 14.20 -7.63
C HIS A 90 15.61 12.88 -8.37
N CYS A 91 15.78 11.73 -7.73
CA CYS A 91 15.61 10.43 -8.36
C CYS A 91 14.15 10.01 -8.41
N ARG A 92 13.65 9.77 -9.63
CA ARG A 92 12.24 9.47 -9.90
C ARG A 92 12.01 8.24 -10.77
N SER A 93 13.08 7.67 -11.31
CA SER A 93 13.04 6.49 -12.17
C SER A 93 13.65 5.32 -11.44
N PHE A 94 12.88 4.25 -11.30
CA PHE A 94 13.31 3.01 -10.68
C PHE A 94 12.78 1.82 -11.50
N PRO A 95 13.57 0.76 -11.69
CA PRO A 95 13.12 -0.44 -12.39
C PRO A 95 11.85 -1.02 -11.75
N VAL A 96 10.92 -1.47 -12.59
CA VAL A 96 9.77 -2.26 -12.16
C VAL A 96 10.24 -3.71 -11.97
N LEU A 97 10.09 -4.25 -10.77
CA LEU A 97 10.44 -5.63 -10.42
C LEU A 97 9.27 -6.59 -10.65
N LEU A 98 8.05 -6.14 -10.34
CA LEU A 98 6.79 -6.87 -10.55
C LEU A 98 5.80 -5.89 -11.17
N SER A 99 5.23 -6.25 -12.31
CA SER A 99 4.34 -5.37 -13.09
C SER A 99 2.97 -5.99 -13.26
N VAL A 100 1.94 -5.15 -13.36
CA VAL A 100 0.54 -5.56 -13.53
C VAL A 100 -0.12 -4.84 -14.72
N PRO A 101 0.48 -4.83 -15.92
CA PRO A 101 0.08 -3.94 -17.02
C PRO A 101 -1.36 -4.21 -17.51
N GLY A 102 -1.84 -5.43 -17.38
CA GLY A 102 -3.20 -5.84 -17.76
C GLY A 102 -4.28 -5.59 -16.70
N LYS A 103 -3.95 -5.05 -15.52
CA LYS A 103 -4.92 -4.93 -14.40
C LYS A 103 -6.15 -4.10 -14.76
N CYS A 104 -5.97 -3.07 -15.59
CA CYS A 104 -7.05 -2.24 -16.11
C CYS A 104 -7.55 -2.65 -17.51
N GLY A 105 -7.13 -3.80 -18.04
CA GLY A 105 -7.35 -4.14 -19.45
C GLY A 105 -6.49 -3.32 -20.42
N GLY A 106 -5.38 -2.75 -19.95
CA GLY A 106 -4.54 -1.82 -20.68
C GLY A 106 -5.20 -0.45 -20.90
N PRO A 107 -4.59 0.41 -21.73
CA PRO A 107 -5.12 1.75 -22.01
C PRO A 107 -6.56 1.75 -22.53
N GLU A 108 -6.88 0.82 -23.44
CA GLU A 108 -8.20 0.71 -24.08
C GLU A 108 -9.28 0.21 -23.11
N GLY A 109 -8.95 -0.74 -22.22
CA GLY A 109 -9.89 -1.27 -21.24
C GLY A 109 -10.10 -0.38 -20.00
N SER A 110 -9.20 0.59 -19.79
CA SER A 110 -9.13 1.33 -18.52
C SER A 110 -10.38 2.17 -18.20
N SER A 111 -11.13 2.61 -19.22
CA SER A 111 -12.41 3.33 -19.05
C SER A 111 -13.51 2.49 -18.40
N ASN A 112 -13.38 1.16 -18.44
CA ASN A 112 -14.32 0.25 -17.78
C ASN A 112 -14.07 0.15 -16.28
N ILE A 113 -12.89 0.57 -15.79
CA ILE A 113 -12.58 0.54 -14.37
C ILE A 113 -13.20 1.77 -13.71
N PHE A 114 -14.22 1.52 -12.88
CA PHE A 114 -14.88 2.57 -12.13
C PHE A 114 -14.01 3.03 -10.95
N LEU A 115 -13.52 2.07 -10.17
CA LEU A 115 -12.70 2.33 -8.99
C LEU A 115 -11.44 1.46 -9.01
N LEU A 116 -10.27 2.10 -8.98
CA LEU A 116 -9.01 1.43 -8.67
C LEU A 116 -8.64 1.69 -7.21
N LEU A 117 -8.57 0.63 -6.42
CA LEU A 117 -8.01 0.63 -5.07
C LEU A 117 -6.48 0.52 -5.19
N ALA A 118 -5.78 1.63 -4.98
CA ALA A 118 -4.32 1.71 -5.01
C ALA A 118 -3.78 1.80 -3.58
N ILE A 119 -3.31 0.67 -3.05
CA ILE A 119 -3.02 0.52 -1.62
C ILE A 119 -1.51 0.52 -1.38
N LYS A 120 -1.01 1.53 -0.66
CA LYS A 120 0.36 1.59 -0.18
C LYS A 120 0.59 0.47 0.83
N SER A 121 1.51 -0.43 0.51
CA SER A 121 1.91 -1.51 1.42
C SER A 121 3.43 -1.62 1.51
N SER A 122 3.93 -2.43 2.44
CA SER A 122 5.35 -2.75 2.59
C SER A 122 5.60 -4.23 2.32
N PRO A 123 6.81 -4.65 1.88
CA PRO A 123 7.09 -6.04 1.55
C PRO A 123 6.72 -7.06 2.63
N VAL A 124 6.88 -6.68 3.91
CA VAL A 124 6.61 -7.53 5.07
C VAL A 124 5.11 -7.74 5.37
N ASN A 125 4.23 -6.84 4.90
CA ASN A 125 2.81 -6.80 5.26
C ASN A 125 1.93 -7.75 4.43
N TYR A 126 2.35 -9.00 4.26
CA TYR A 126 1.57 -10.00 3.51
C TYR A 126 0.18 -10.23 4.13
N ASP A 127 0.13 -10.34 5.45
CA ASP A 127 -1.09 -10.53 6.24
C ASP A 127 -2.11 -9.41 6.03
N ARG A 128 -1.67 -8.14 6.04
CA ARG A 128 -2.54 -6.99 5.75
C ARG A 128 -3.10 -7.05 4.34
N ARG A 129 -2.23 -7.29 3.35
CA ARG A 129 -2.67 -7.41 1.95
C ARG A 129 -3.70 -8.52 1.80
N GLU A 130 -3.43 -9.68 2.37
CA GLU A 130 -4.30 -10.85 2.30
C GLU A 130 -5.67 -10.62 2.94
N VAL A 131 -5.71 -9.96 4.12
CA VAL A 131 -6.98 -9.56 4.73
C VAL A 131 -7.73 -8.55 3.86
N ILE A 132 -7.04 -7.56 3.28
CA ILE A 132 -7.66 -6.60 2.36
C ILE A 132 -8.26 -7.31 1.14
N ARG A 133 -7.60 -8.33 0.58
CA ARG A 133 -8.16 -9.11 -0.55
C ARG A 133 -9.51 -9.76 -0.22
N LYS A 134 -9.65 -10.24 1.03
CA LYS A 134 -10.81 -11.00 1.53
C LYS A 134 -11.90 -10.12 2.13
N THR A 135 -11.63 -8.83 2.31
CA THR A 135 -12.54 -7.88 2.96
C THR A 135 -12.86 -6.72 2.01
N TRP A 136 -12.66 -5.48 2.45
CA TRP A 136 -13.06 -4.29 1.72
C TRP A 136 -12.35 -4.10 0.37
N GLY A 137 -11.18 -4.71 0.20
CA GLY A 137 -10.40 -4.60 -1.02
C GLY A 137 -10.87 -5.49 -2.14
N GLN A 138 -11.89 -6.34 -1.96
CA GLN A 138 -12.30 -7.36 -2.94
C GLN A 138 -12.53 -6.78 -4.35
N GLU A 139 -11.93 -7.42 -5.36
CA GLU A 139 -12.23 -7.09 -6.76
C GLU A 139 -13.61 -7.67 -7.10
N ARG A 140 -14.56 -6.82 -7.46
CA ARG A 140 -15.94 -7.21 -7.82
C ARG A 140 -16.62 -6.12 -8.64
N THR A 141 -17.83 -6.41 -9.11
CA THR A 141 -18.75 -5.39 -9.60
C THR A 141 -19.77 -5.09 -8.51
N PHE A 142 -20.02 -3.81 -8.25
CA PHE A 142 -21.01 -3.37 -7.27
C PHE A 142 -21.83 -2.22 -7.84
N GLU A 143 -23.16 -2.38 -7.89
CA GLU A 143 -24.06 -1.37 -8.48
C GLU A 143 -23.61 -0.93 -9.91
N GLY A 144 -23.05 -1.86 -10.69
CA GLY A 144 -22.52 -1.60 -12.03
C GLY A 144 -21.11 -0.99 -12.07
N ALA A 145 -20.55 -0.58 -10.93
CA ALA A 145 -19.16 -0.11 -10.83
C ALA A 145 -18.18 -1.26 -10.75
N PHE A 146 -17.22 -1.28 -11.68
CA PHE A 146 -16.16 -2.28 -11.69
C PHE A 146 -14.97 -1.86 -10.82
N ILE A 147 -14.61 -2.73 -9.87
CA ILE A 147 -13.58 -2.48 -8.88
C ILE A 147 -12.35 -3.32 -9.20
N ARG A 148 -11.18 -2.69 -9.15
CA ARG A 148 -9.86 -3.35 -9.24
C ARG A 148 -8.96 -2.93 -8.10
N ARG A 149 -7.98 -3.77 -7.78
CA ARG A 149 -7.04 -3.51 -6.69
C ARG A 149 -5.61 -3.71 -7.14
N ILE A 150 -4.72 -2.86 -6.64
CA ILE A 150 -3.26 -3.05 -6.68
C ILE A 150 -2.63 -2.67 -5.35
N PHE A 151 -1.56 -3.36 -4.98
CA PHE A 151 -0.69 -3.03 -3.87
C PHE A 151 0.60 -2.39 -4.40
N LEU A 152 0.95 -1.23 -3.84
CA LEU A 152 2.13 -0.45 -4.21
C LEU A 152 3.27 -0.74 -3.23
N VAL A 153 4.34 -1.36 -3.71
CA VAL A 153 5.40 -1.91 -2.84
C VAL A 153 6.79 -1.52 -3.36
N GLY A 154 7.72 -1.21 -2.47
CA GLY A 154 9.15 -1.05 -2.79
C GLY A 154 9.95 -2.32 -2.46
N VAL A 155 11.25 -2.17 -2.18
CA VAL A 155 12.09 -3.21 -1.59
C VAL A 155 12.34 -2.92 -0.12
N SER A 156 12.57 -3.97 0.68
CA SER A 156 12.89 -3.79 2.10
C SER A 156 14.11 -2.87 2.27
N PRO A 157 14.09 -1.91 3.21
CA PRO A 157 15.25 -1.05 3.46
C PRO A 157 16.43 -1.83 4.05
N THR A 158 16.18 -3.01 4.61
CA THR A 158 17.19 -3.92 5.15
C THR A 158 17.65 -4.90 4.08
N ALA A 159 18.93 -4.83 3.69
CA ALA A 159 19.50 -5.70 2.65
C ALA A 159 19.35 -7.20 2.95
N ARG A 160 19.45 -7.59 4.24
CA ARG A 160 19.26 -8.97 4.71
C ARG A 160 17.85 -9.49 4.39
N ASP A 161 16.84 -8.65 4.59
CA ASP A 161 15.44 -9.05 4.41
C ASP A 161 14.99 -8.92 2.96
N ALA A 162 15.58 -7.99 2.19
CA ALA A 162 15.20 -7.70 0.82
C ALA A 162 15.20 -8.94 -0.08
N LYS A 163 16.22 -9.81 0.00
CA LYS A 163 16.29 -11.04 -0.79
C LYS A 163 15.10 -11.97 -0.50
N LYS A 164 14.86 -12.25 0.80
CA LYS A 164 13.76 -13.13 1.25
C LYS A 164 12.41 -12.54 0.89
N LEU A 165 12.16 -11.27 1.21
CA LEU A 165 10.87 -10.62 0.99
C LEU A 165 10.56 -10.45 -0.50
N ASN A 166 11.56 -10.16 -1.35
CA ASN A 166 11.34 -10.11 -2.80
C ASN A 166 11.00 -11.49 -3.39
N GLN A 167 11.53 -12.58 -2.82
CA GLN A 167 11.15 -13.93 -3.25
C GLN A 167 9.71 -14.26 -2.82
N LEU A 168 9.31 -13.89 -1.60
CA LEU A 168 7.94 -14.10 -1.13
C LEU A 168 6.93 -13.26 -1.93
N LEU A 169 7.24 -11.99 -2.21
CA LEU A 169 6.41 -11.12 -3.06
C LEU A 169 6.25 -11.68 -4.48
N ARG A 170 7.28 -12.33 -5.06
CA ARG A 170 7.16 -13.00 -6.36
C ARG A 170 6.16 -14.15 -6.33
N LEU A 171 6.13 -14.93 -5.24
CA LEU A 171 5.15 -16.00 -5.08
C LEU A 171 3.74 -15.43 -4.93
N GLU A 172 3.58 -14.42 -4.06
CA GLU A 172 2.31 -13.70 -3.88
C GLU A 172 1.81 -13.08 -5.20
N HIS A 173 2.70 -12.46 -5.97
CA HIS A 173 2.35 -11.84 -7.26
C HIS A 173 1.93 -12.88 -8.30
N ARG A 174 2.55 -14.08 -8.32
CA ARG A 174 2.12 -15.17 -9.21
C ARG A 174 0.71 -15.66 -8.88
N GLU A 175 0.37 -15.69 -7.59
CA GLU A 175 -0.93 -16.14 -7.13
C GLU A 175 -2.03 -15.10 -7.37
N HIS A 176 -1.77 -13.83 -7.04
CA HIS A 176 -2.82 -12.81 -6.98
C HIS A 176 -2.77 -11.78 -8.11
N GLY A 177 -1.62 -11.62 -8.79
CA GLY A 177 -1.47 -10.67 -9.90
C GLY A 177 -1.81 -9.21 -9.56
N ASP A 178 -1.67 -8.81 -8.30
CA ASP A 178 -2.09 -7.49 -7.79
C ASP A 178 -0.98 -6.70 -7.09
N VAL A 179 0.27 -7.18 -7.15
CA VAL A 179 1.43 -6.48 -6.57
C VAL A 179 2.20 -5.73 -7.67
N LEU A 180 2.31 -4.41 -7.52
CA LEU A 180 3.15 -3.54 -8.33
C LEU A 180 4.37 -3.14 -7.51
N GLN A 181 5.55 -3.61 -7.94
CA GLN A 181 6.79 -3.44 -7.19
C GLN A 181 7.85 -2.68 -7.99
N TRP A 182 8.48 -1.68 -7.36
CA TRP A 182 9.64 -0.98 -7.90
C TRP A 182 10.89 -1.17 -7.03
N ASP A 183 12.06 -1.04 -7.64
CA ASP A 183 13.35 -1.21 -6.98
C ASP A 183 13.82 0.04 -6.21
N PHE A 184 12.99 0.56 -5.31
CA PHE A 184 13.38 1.63 -4.38
C PHE A 184 13.18 1.17 -2.93
N ARG A 185 14.00 1.68 -2.00
CA ARG A 185 13.87 1.35 -0.57
C ARG A 185 12.55 1.87 -0.01
N ASP A 186 11.69 0.96 0.41
CA ASP A 186 10.39 1.29 0.97
C ASP A 186 10.57 1.85 2.39
N THR A 187 10.48 3.17 2.51
CA THR A 187 10.65 3.91 3.76
C THR A 187 9.62 5.02 3.81
N PHE A 188 9.32 5.53 5.01
CA PHE A 188 8.35 6.61 5.18
C PHE A 188 8.66 7.83 4.29
N PHE A 189 9.93 8.24 4.20
CA PHE A 189 10.32 9.40 3.38
C PHE A 189 10.30 9.14 1.86
N ASN A 190 10.19 7.87 1.46
CA ASN A 190 10.06 7.47 0.06
C ASN A 190 8.60 7.16 -0.34
N LEU A 191 7.62 7.37 0.54
CA LEU A 191 6.21 7.24 0.16
C LEU A 191 5.84 8.20 -0.99
N THR A 192 6.42 9.39 -1.01
CA THR A 192 6.24 10.34 -2.12
C THR A 192 6.77 9.80 -3.45
N LEU A 193 7.92 9.11 -3.42
CA LEU A 193 8.45 8.45 -4.60
C LEU A 193 7.51 7.31 -5.05
N LYS A 194 6.97 6.53 -4.10
CA LYS A 194 5.97 5.50 -4.38
C LYS A 194 4.75 6.08 -5.11
N GLN A 195 4.26 7.24 -4.65
CA GLN A 195 3.14 7.94 -5.30
C GLN A 195 3.51 8.39 -6.71
N VAL A 196 4.67 9.02 -6.90
CA VAL A 196 5.13 9.48 -8.23
C VAL A 196 5.24 8.32 -9.22
N LEU A 197 5.81 7.20 -8.79
CA LEU A 197 5.92 5.98 -9.62
C LEU A 197 4.54 5.39 -9.95
N PHE A 198 3.62 5.39 -8.99
CA PHE A 198 2.25 4.96 -9.20
C PHE A 198 1.48 5.85 -10.19
N HIS A 199 1.59 7.18 -10.07
CA HIS A 199 0.95 8.11 -11.00
C HIS A 199 1.51 7.97 -12.43
N ALA A 200 2.82 7.70 -12.59
CA ALA A 200 3.39 7.37 -13.89
C ALA A 200 2.82 6.06 -14.45
N TRP A 201 2.69 5.02 -13.61
CA TRP A 201 2.10 3.75 -14.02
C TRP A 201 0.62 3.90 -14.43
N LEU A 202 -0.16 4.72 -13.71
CA LEU A 202 -1.55 5.04 -14.07
C LEU A 202 -1.64 5.70 -15.44
N GLU A 203 -0.78 6.69 -15.72
CA GLU A 203 -0.76 7.41 -16.99
C GLU A 203 -0.50 6.46 -18.17
N GLU A 204 0.37 5.46 -17.98
CA GLU A 204 0.73 4.50 -19.01
C GLU A 204 -0.26 3.34 -19.16
N HIS A 205 -0.78 2.78 -18.06
CA HIS A 205 -1.50 1.50 -18.08
C HIS A 205 -2.99 1.61 -17.73
N CYS A 206 -3.42 2.70 -17.11
CA CYS A 206 -4.79 2.88 -16.63
C CYS A 206 -5.32 4.32 -16.83
N PRO A 207 -5.11 4.97 -17.99
CA PRO A 207 -5.39 6.40 -18.18
C PRO A 207 -6.87 6.77 -18.09
N GLY A 208 -7.77 5.83 -18.39
CA GLY A 208 -9.22 6.01 -18.43
C GLY A 208 -9.97 5.68 -17.15
N VAL A 209 -9.28 5.25 -16.08
CA VAL A 209 -9.93 4.93 -14.80
C VAL A 209 -10.74 6.11 -14.29
N ARG A 210 -11.95 5.85 -13.79
CA ARG A 210 -12.85 6.93 -13.34
C ARG A 210 -12.46 7.50 -11.98
N PHE A 211 -12.23 6.64 -11.01
CA PHE A 211 -11.82 7.02 -9.66
C PHE A 211 -10.69 6.14 -9.15
N ILE A 212 -9.83 6.74 -8.33
CA ILE A 212 -8.75 6.08 -7.63
C ILE A 212 -8.98 6.32 -6.14
N PHE A 213 -9.09 5.24 -5.38
CA PHE A 213 -8.92 5.31 -3.94
C PHE A 213 -7.45 5.01 -3.62
N ASN A 214 -6.76 6.00 -3.06
CA ASN A 214 -5.36 5.90 -2.68
C ASN A 214 -5.30 5.83 -1.15
N GLY A 215 -4.80 4.73 -0.59
CA GLY A 215 -4.85 4.50 0.86
C GLY A 215 -3.69 3.65 1.39
N ASP A 216 -3.60 3.58 2.71
CA ASP A 216 -2.63 2.75 3.43
C ASP A 216 -3.17 1.32 3.66
N ASP A 217 -2.33 0.38 4.07
CA ASP A 217 -2.74 -1.01 4.32
C ASP A 217 -3.23 -1.28 5.77
N ASP A 218 -3.35 -0.23 6.59
CA ASP A 218 -3.86 -0.25 7.97
C ASP A 218 -5.13 0.57 8.18
N VAL A 219 -5.93 0.74 7.12
CA VAL A 219 -7.25 1.38 7.20
C VAL A 219 -8.37 0.38 7.00
N PHE A 220 -9.53 0.71 7.55
CA PHE A 220 -10.80 0.10 7.20
C PHE A 220 -11.52 1.00 6.18
N VAL A 221 -12.02 0.41 5.10
CA VAL A 221 -12.75 1.13 4.04
C VAL A 221 -14.12 0.50 3.87
N ASN A 222 -15.18 1.29 3.86
CA ASN A 222 -16.46 0.82 3.36
C ASN A 222 -16.54 1.11 1.85
N THR A 223 -16.06 0.15 1.06
CA THR A 223 -15.95 0.32 -0.40
C THR A 223 -17.30 0.55 -1.09
N ASP A 224 -18.40 0.02 -0.53
CA ASP A 224 -19.75 0.27 -1.04
C ASP A 224 -20.12 1.75 -0.89
N ASN A 225 -19.85 2.33 0.27
CA ASN A 225 -20.12 3.75 0.50
C ASN A 225 -19.21 4.65 -0.35
N VAL A 226 -17.95 4.24 -0.58
CA VAL A 226 -17.03 4.97 -1.48
C VAL A 226 -17.61 5.02 -2.89
N ILE A 227 -18.16 3.90 -3.39
CA ILE A 227 -18.76 3.84 -4.72
C ILE A 227 -20.01 4.72 -4.80
N ARG A 228 -20.92 4.63 -3.82
CA ARG A 228 -22.14 5.45 -3.79
C ARG A 228 -21.81 6.94 -3.75
N PHE A 229 -20.83 7.34 -2.93
CA PHE A 229 -20.34 8.72 -2.90
C PHE A 229 -19.77 9.16 -4.26
N ALA A 230 -18.94 8.32 -4.89
CA ALA A 230 -18.34 8.61 -6.19
C ALA A 230 -19.40 8.72 -7.31
N MET A 231 -20.44 7.89 -7.28
CA MET A 231 -21.57 7.97 -8.21
C MET A 231 -22.38 9.25 -8.02
N ALA A 232 -22.66 9.65 -6.77
CA ALA A 232 -23.41 10.87 -6.47
C ALA A 232 -22.65 12.15 -6.87
N THR A 233 -21.32 12.08 -6.92
CA THR A 233 -20.45 13.23 -7.26
C THR A 233 -20.29 13.43 -8.78
N GLN A 234 -20.97 12.63 -9.62
CA GLN A 234 -20.86 12.72 -11.07
C GLN A 234 -21.49 14.00 -11.66
N GLY A 235 -20.74 15.11 -11.61
CA GLY A 235 -20.60 15.99 -12.77
C GLY A 235 -19.61 15.37 -13.77
N ALA A 236 -19.62 15.81 -15.03
CA ALA A 236 -18.91 15.18 -16.17
C ALA A 236 -17.53 14.56 -15.81
N GLN A 237 -17.23 13.38 -16.37
CA GLN A 237 -16.06 12.50 -16.14
C GLN A 237 -14.66 13.17 -16.10
N GLU A 238 -14.55 14.44 -16.48
CA GLU A 238 -13.34 15.26 -16.57
C GLU A 238 -13.31 16.40 -15.53
N GLN A 239 -13.89 16.19 -14.35
CA GLN A 239 -13.88 17.18 -13.27
C GLN A 239 -12.90 16.83 -12.15
N HIS A 240 -12.37 17.89 -11.53
CA HIS A 240 -11.52 17.77 -10.36
C HIS A 240 -12.30 17.19 -9.19
N LEU A 241 -11.80 16.08 -8.65
CA LEU A 241 -12.17 15.55 -7.34
C LEU A 241 -10.91 15.08 -6.62
N MET A 242 -10.70 15.56 -5.40
CA MET A 242 -9.82 14.92 -4.42
C MET A 242 -10.43 15.13 -3.04
N VAL A 243 -10.87 14.05 -2.42
CA VAL A 243 -11.66 14.06 -1.19
C VAL A 243 -10.99 13.23 -0.12
N GLY A 244 -10.85 13.79 1.08
CA GLY A 244 -10.21 13.16 2.23
C GLY A 244 -10.54 13.90 3.53
N GLN A 245 -9.80 13.65 4.60
CA GLN A 245 -9.81 14.54 5.77
C GLN A 245 -8.83 15.70 5.51
N VAL A 246 -9.34 16.88 5.13
CA VAL A 246 -8.46 18.00 4.72
C VAL A 246 -7.83 18.68 5.94
N LEU A 247 -6.52 18.85 5.90
CA LEU A 247 -5.73 19.58 6.86
C LEU A 247 -5.35 20.94 6.28
N ILE A 248 -5.85 22.01 6.89
CA ILE A 248 -5.58 23.40 6.53
C ILE A 248 -4.67 23.99 7.60
N ASP A 249 -3.78 24.90 7.19
CA ASP A 249 -2.90 25.65 8.10
C ASP A 249 -1.96 24.80 8.97
N ASN A 250 -1.82 23.51 8.63
CA ASN A 250 -0.94 22.62 9.36
C ASN A 250 0.53 23.01 9.15
N LYS A 251 1.33 22.84 10.21
CA LYS A 251 2.72 23.30 10.24
C LYS A 251 3.70 22.14 10.11
N PRO A 252 4.86 22.34 9.47
CA PRO A 252 5.90 21.33 9.45
C PRO A 252 6.42 21.08 10.86
N VAL A 253 6.50 19.80 11.26
CA VAL A 253 7.04 19.43 12.57
C VAL A 253 8.56 19.64 12.54
N ARG A 254 9.06 20.50 13.43
CA ARG A 254 10.51 20.83 13.51
C ARG A 254 11.27 20.05 14.59
N LEU A 255 10.59 19.11 15.25
CA LEU A 255 11.19 18.21 16.24
C LEU A 255 11.89 17.03 15.55
N GLN A 256 13.23 16.93 15.67
CA GLN A 256 14.04 15.94 14.94
C GLN A 256 13.69 14.47 15.25
N GLN A 257 13.17 14.19 16.43
CA GLN A 257 12.76 12.83 16.84
C GLN A 257 11.42 12.41 16.23
N SER A 258 10.65 13.35 15.67
CA SER A 258 9.36 13.02 15.07
C SER A 258 9.53 12.29 13.74
N LYS A 259 8.72 11.26 13.53
CA LYS A 259 8.56 10.61 12.22
C LYS A 259 8.18 11.62 11.12
N TYR A 260 7.50 12.70 11.49
CA TYR A 260 7.04 13.76 10.59
C TYR A 260 8.00 14.96 10.52
N PHE A 261 9.25 14.80 10.99
CA PHE A 261 10.22 15.89 10.99
C PHE A 261 10.50 16.41 9.57
N VAL A 262 10.27 17.71 9.38
CA VAL A 262 10.63 18.42 8.16
C VAL A 262 11.54 19.60 8.55
N PRO A 263 12.80 19.62 8.10
CA PRO A 263 13.71 20.71 8.36
C PRO A 263 13.42 21.95 7.48
N THR A 264 13.91 23.12 7.89
CA THR A 264 13.75 24.37 7.13
C THR A 264 14.45 24.33 5.77
N GLN A 265 15.48 23.49 5.63
CA GLN A 265 16.19 23.21 4.36
C GLN A 265 15.29 22.56 3.30
N LEU A 266 14.24 21.84 3.71
CA LEU A 266 13.27 21.24 2.79
C LEU A 266 12.05 22.14 2.58
N LEU A 267 11.64 22.87 3.61
CA LEU A 267 10.55 23.85 3.52
C LEU A 267 10.79 25.01 4.49
N ALA A 268 11.14 26.17 3.94
CA ALA A 268 11.36 27.40 4.72
C ALA A 268 10.04 27.98 5.26
N SER A 269 8.94 27.83 4.52
CA SER A 269 7.60 28.18 5.00
C SER A 269 7.24 27.43 6.28
N ASN A 270 6.50 28.09 7.16
CA ASN A 270 5.98 27.48 8.39
C ASN A 270 4.57 26.89 8.22
N ARG A 271 4.07 26.79 6.98
CA ARG A 271 2.76 26.22 6.64
C ARG A 271 2.84 25.33 5.41
N TYR A 272 2.11 24.23 5.45
CA TYR A 272 1.84 23.41 4.26
C TYR A 272 0.70 24.00 3.43
N PRO A 273 0.64 23.71 2.11
CA PRO A 273 -0.61 23.89 1.36
C PRO A 273 -1.70 22.98 1.94
N PRO A 274 -3.00 23.27 1.70
CA PRO A 274 -4.08 22.35 2.03
C PRO A 274 -3.85 20.97 1.38
N TYR A 275 -4.07 19.91 2.16
CA TYR A 275 -3.87 18.53 1.71
C TYR A 275 -4.82 17.58 2.46
N CYS A 276 -5.17 16.45 1.85
CA CYS A 276 -5.85 15.36 2.56
C CYS A 276 -4.86 14.67 3.50
N GLY A 277 -5.22 14.40 4.75
CA GLY A 277 -4.39 13.59 5.65
C GLY A 277 -4.20 12.15 5.17
N GLY A 278 -3.22 11.46 5.73
CA GLY A 278 -2.88 10.07 5.41
C GLY A 278 -3.98 9.06 5.74
N GLY A 279 -3.71 7.76 5.60
CA GLY A 279 -4.74 6.72 5.71
C GLY A 279 -5.48 6.50 4.38
N GLY A 280 -6.09 7.53 3.81
CA GLY A 280 -6.59 7.45 2.44
C GLY A 280 -7.45 8.59 1.93
N MET A 281 -7.59 8.65 0.61
CA MET A 281 -8.32 9.68 -0.13
C MET A 281 -8.89 9.12 -1.44
N LEU A 282 -10.00 9.70 -1.89
CA LEU A 282 -10.60 9.41 -3.19
C LEU A 282 -10.23 10.53 -4.17
N MET A 283 -9.82 10.19 -5.39
CA MET A 283 -9.57 11.17 -6.45
C MET A 283 -10.17 10.72 -7.78
N SER A 284 -10.56 11.68 -8.62
CA SER A 284 -10.96 11.38 -10.00
C SER A 284 -9.75 11.06 -10.87
N GLY A 285 -9.97 10.32 -11.96
CA GLY A 285 -8.96 10.08 -12.99
C GLY A 285 -8.37 11.37 -13.55
N PHE A 286 -9.20 12.40 -13.73
CA PHE A 286 -8.75 13.75 -14.10
C PHE A 286 -7.71 14.29 -13.10
N THR A 287 -8.03 14.28 -11.80
CA THR A 287 -7.11 14.79 -10.78
C THR A 287 -5.81 13.98 -10.74
N ALA A 288 -5.88 12.66 -10.88
CA ALA A 288 -4.69 11.81 -10.90
C ALA A 288 -3.76 12.13 -12.08
N ARG A 289 -4.31 12.44 -13.27
CA ARG A 289 -3.54 12.91 -14.43
C ARG A 289 -2.92 14.29 -14.20
N VAL A 290 -3.66 15.22 -13.61
CA VAL A 290 -3.13 16.54 -13.23
C VAL A 290 -1.98 16.40 -12.24
N ILE A 291 -2.12 15.56 -11.20
CA ILE A 291 -1.04 15.28 -10.26
C ILE A 291 0.17 14.68 -10.98
N SER A 292 0.00 13.70 -11.87
CA SER A 292 1.11 13.13 -12.66
C SER A 292 1.87 14.22 -13.41
N ARG A 293 1.15 15.11 -14.11
CA ARG A 293 1.73 16.23 -14.86
C ARG A 293 2.49 17.20 -13.94
N GLU A 294 1.86 17.67 -12.87
CA GLU A 294 2.47 18.67 -11.99
C GLU A 294 3.67 18.13 -11.20
N SER A 295 3.62 16.84 -10.84
CA SER A 295 4.67 16.15 -10.07
C SER A 295 6.06 16.31 -10.72
N ARG A 296 6.12 16.38 -12.06
CA ARG A 296 7.35 16.56 -12.85
C ARG A 296 8.10 17.83 -12.48
N GLY A 297 7.40 18.88 -12.06
CA GLY A 297 8.00 20.16 -11.65
C GLY A 297 7.89 20.48 -10.16
N VAL A 298 7.45 19.55 -9.32
CA VAL A 298 7.41 19.71 -7.84
C VAL A 298 8.46 18.79 -7.23
N LYS A 299 9.47 19.32 -6.54
CA LYS A 299 10.51 18.52 -5.86
C LYS A 299 9.87 17.51 -4.90
N LEU A 300 10.37 16.27 -4.87
CA LEU A 300 9.88 15.26 -3.94
C LEU A 300 9.93 15.82 -2.51
N PHE A 301 8.89 15.54 -1.73
CA PHE A 301 8.75 16.00 -0.36
C PHE A 301 8.67 14.79 0.59
N PRO A 302 9.19 14.82 1.82
CA PRO A 302 9.25 13.61 2.66
C PRO A 302 7.89 13.15 3.21
N ILE A 303 6.85 13.97 3.09
CA ILE A 303 5.47 13.65 3.48
C ILE A 303 4.64 13.56 2.20
N ASP A 304 4.16 12.36 1.86
CA ASP A 304 3.49 12.06 0.59
C ASP A 304 2.15 12.77 0.44
N ASP A 305 1.37 12.82 1.50
CA ASP A 305 0.07 13.49 1.42
C ASP A 305 0.22 15.01 1.20
N VAL A 306 1.21 15.63 1.86
CA VAL A 306 1.57 17.03 1.62
C VAL A 306 2.07 17.22 0.19
N TYR A 307 2.84 16.28 -0.36
CA TYR A 307 3.31 16.34 -1.75
C TYR A 307 2.14 16.36 -2.75
N LEU A 308 1.10 15.57 -2.53
CA LEU A 308 -0.11 15.60 -3.36
C LEU A 308 -0.81 16.97 -3.26
N GLY A 309 -0.89 17.54 -2.05
CA GLY A 309 -1.38 18.92 -1.84
C GLY A 309 -0.54 19.98 -2.56
N MET A 310 0.79 19.84 -2.57
CA MET A 310 1.68 20.72 -3.34
C MET A 310 1.41 20.62 -4.86
N CYS A 311 1.12 19.42 -5.37
CA CYS A 311 0.77 19.23 -6.78
C CYS A 311 -0.58 19.89 -7.11
N LEU A 312 -1.59 19.75 -6.24
CA LEU A 312 -2.87 20.45 -6.40
C LEU A 312 -2.72 21.97 -6.36
N GLN A 313 -1.97 22.50 -5.38
CA GLN A 313 -1.71 23.93 -5.28
C GLN A 313 -1.05 24.47 -6.55
N LYS A 314 -0.07 23.75 -7.11
CA LYS A 314 0.57 24.14 -8.37
C LYS A 314 -0.40 24.15 -9.55
N ALA A 315 -1.37 23.24 -9.56
CA ALA A 315 -2.44 23.20 -10.56
C ALA A 315 -3.56 24.24 -10.33
N GLY A 316 -3.53 25.01 -9.23
CA GLY A 316 -4.63 25.89 -8.84
C GLY A 316 -5.89 25.13 -8.37
N LEU A 317 -5.72 23.90 -7.90
CA LEU A 317 -6.80 23.03 -7.40
C LEU A 317 -6.72 22.88 -5.88
N MET A 318 -7.83 22.47 -5.26
CA MET A 318 -7.97 22.37 -3.81
C MET A 318 -8.66 21.05 -3.42
N PRO A 319 -8.14 20.31 -2.43
CA PRO A 319 -8.85 19.15 -1.93
C PRO A 319 -10.12 19.54 -1.18
N ALA A 320 -11.10 18.65 -1.15
CA ALA A 320 -12.34 18.81 -0.41
C ALA A 320 -12.40 17.85 0.79
N SER A 321 -13.02 18.30 1.88
CA SER A 321 -13.19 17.48 3.08
C SER A 321 -14.45 16.63 2.99
N HIS A 322 -14.43 15.43 3.58
CA HIS A 322 -15.63 14.60 3.73
C HIS A 322 -15.67 13.93 5.10
N ASP A 323 -16.78 14.09 5.82
CA ASP A 323 -16.94 13.65 7.21
C ASP A 323 -16.93 12.12 7.39
N GLY A 324 -17.14 11.39 6.30
CA GLY A 324 -16.99 9.93 6.26
C GLY A 324 -15.53 9.44 6.23
N ILE A 325 -14.54 10.32 6.05
CA ILE A 325 -13.11 9.95 6.02
C ILE A 325 -12.47 10.39 7.33
N ARG A 326 -12.07 9.43 8.17
CA ARG A 326 -11.57 9.63 9.53
C ARG A 326 -10.15 9.10 9.68
N THR A 327 -9.17 9.94 9.43
CA THR A 327 -7.75 9.57 9.46
C THR A 327 -7.14 9.62 10.87
N MET A 328 -7.93 10.03 11.87
CA MET A 328 -7.54 10.14 13.27
C MET A 328 -8.40 9.24 14.19
N GLY A 329 -9.07 8.23 13.61
CA GLY A 329 -10.05 7.39 14.30
C GLY A 329 -11.42 8.03 14.45
N VAL A 330 -12.34 7.30 15.06
CA VAL A 330 -13.69 7.79 15.39
C VAL A 330 -13.67 8.34 16.82
N GLY A 331 -14.18 9.55 17.01
CA GLY A 331 -14.44 10.09 18.33
C GLY A 331 -15.71 9.47 18.91
N VAL A 332 -15.56 8.61 19.93
CA VAL A 332 -16.70 7.98 20.62
C VAL A 332 -16.85 8.53 22.04
N PRO A 333 -18.08 8.57 22.59
CA PRO A 333 -18.29 8.89 24.00
C PRO A 333 -17.53 7.92 24.92
N ALA A 334 -16.98 8.43 26.02
CA ALA A 334 -16.10 7.67 26.92
C ALA A 334 -16.73 6.38 27.51
N ASN A 335 -18.06 6.30 27.56
CA ASN A 335 -18.81 5.18 28.12
C ASN A 335 -19.44 4.26 27.05
N THR A 336 -18.91 4.27 25.83
CA THR A 336 -19.40 3.43 24.73
C THR A 336 -18.28 2.56 24.18
N ASP A 337 -18.64 1.46 23.51
CA ASP A 337 -17.66 0.60 22.85
C ASP A 337 -17.13 1.31 21.59
N PRO A 338 -15.82 1.66 21.52
CA PRO A 338 -15.24 2.26 20.33
C PRO A 338 -15.29 1.35 19.10
N PHE A 339 -15.52 0.05 19.27
CA PHE A 339 -15.65 -0.93 18.19
C PHE A 339 -17.11 -1.29 17.86
N ASP A 340 -18.11 -0.53 18.34
CA ASP A 340 -19.49 -0.68 17.89
C ASP A 340 -19.57 -0.47 16.36
N PRO A 341 -20.01 -1.48 15.57
CA PRO A 341 -20.08 -1.42 14.12
C PRO A 341 -20.90 -0.25 13.58
N CYS A 342 -21.84 0.28 14.37
CA CYS A 342 -22.68 1.39 13.96
C CYS A 342 -21.92 2.71 13.79
N TYR A 343 -20.78 2.89 14.44
CA TYR A 343 -19.91 4.03 14.20
C TYR A 343 -19.21 3.97 12.84
N TYR A 344 -19.05 2.77 12.28
CA TYR A 344 -18.27 2.53 11.06
C TYR A 344 -19.13 2.35 9.82
N ARG A 345 -20.40 1.92 9.99
CA ARG A 345 -21.31 1.54 8.90
C ARG A 345 -21.46 2.60 7.81
N GLU A 346 -21.61 3.87 8.19
CA GLU A 346 -21.85 4.98 7.26
C GLU A 346 -20.56 5.73 6.86
N LEU A 347 -19.41 5.36 7.44
CA LEU A 347 -18.14 5.98 7.10
C LEU A 347 -17.62 5.45 5.75
N LEU A 348 -16.73 6.21 5.13
CA LEU A 348 -15.99 5.81 3.93
C LEU A 348 -14.68 5.13 4.31
N LEU A 349 -13.95 5.73 5.25
CA LEU A 349 -12.63 5.27 5.68
C LEU A 349 -12.38 5.61 7.15
N VAL A 350 -11.74 4.71 7.86
CA VAL A 350 -11.19 4.96 9.20
C VAL A 350 -9.76 4.43 9.33
N HIS A 351 -8.86 5.28 9.85
CA HIS A 351 -7.54 4.88 10.34
C HIS A 351 -7.59 4.74 11.88
N ARG A 352 -7.07 3.69 12.51
CA ARG A 352 -6.36 2.51 11.97
C ARG A 352 -7.03 1.22 12.39
N PHE A 353 -6.83 0.17 11.59
CA PHE A 353 -7.26 -1.20 11.87
C PHE A 353 -6.09 -2.16 11.72
N VAL A 354 -5.90 -3.05 12.69
CA VAL A 354 -5.02 -4.20 12.51
C VAL A 354 -5.76 -5.34 11.78
N PRO A 355 -5.06 -6.36 11.24
CA PRO A 355 -5.69 -7.35 10.35
C PRO A 355 -6.91 -8.07 10.94
N TYR A 356 -6.88 -8.50 12.20
CA TYR A 356 -8.02 -9.20 12.78
C TYR A 356 -9.22 -8.28 13.01
N GLU A 357 -8.99 -7.03 13.45
CA GLU A 357 -10.05 -6.02 13.64
C GLU A 357 -10.75 -5.74 12.31
N MET A 358 -9.98 -5.68 11.22
CA MET A 358 -10.51 -5.44 9.88
C MET A 358 -11.47 -6.55 9.43
N VAL A 359 -11.12 -7.81 9.69
CA VAL A 359 -12.00 -8.96 9.37
C VAL A 359 -13.29 -8.91 10.19
N VAL A 360 -13.17 -8.74 11.51
CA VAL A 360 -14.32 -8.72 12.43
C VAL A 360 -15.24 -7.56 12.11
N MET A 361 -14.70 -6.35 11.94
CA MET A 361 -15.48 -5.16 11.61
C MET A 361 -16.16 -5.29 10.23
N TRP A 362 -15.45 -5.82 9.22
CA TRP A 362 -16.01 -6.04 7.89
C TRP A 362 -17.24 -6.95 7.93
N GLN A 363 -17.18 -8.04 8.71
CA GLN A 363 -18.32 -8.93 8.91
C GLN A 363 -19.44 -8.23 9.67
N ALA A 364 -19.11 -7.56 10.77
CA ALA A 364 -20.10 -6.95 11.65
C ALA A 364 -20.92 -5.85 10.96
N ILE A 365 -20.31 -4.98 10.15
CA ILE A 365 -21.05 -3.91 9.44
C ILE A 365 -21.99 -4.43 8.34
N GLN A 366 -21.76 -5.67 7.87
CA GLN A 366 -22.56 -6.33 6.84
C GLN A 366 -23.66 -7.20 7.41
N GLU A 367 -23.73 -7.37 8.73
CA GLU A 367 -24.80 -8.14 9.36
C GLU A 367 -26.17 -7.51 9.06
N PRO A 368 -27.09 -8.25 8.40
CA PRO A 368 -28.41 -7.70 8.05
C PRO A 368 -29.20 -7.23 9.27
N GLN A 369 -29.02 -7.92 10.41
CA GLN A 369 -29.62 -7.61 11.70
C GLN A 369 -28.93 -6.48 12.47
N LEU A 370 -27.84 -5.89 11.95
CA LEU A 370 -27.20 -4.76 12.63
C LEU A 370 -28.16 -3.57 12.69
N LEU A 371 -28.65 -3.27 13.88
CA LEU A 371 -29.58 -2.17 14.13
C LEU A 371 -28.81 -0.95 14.63
N CYS A 372 -28.45 -0.07 13.71
CA CYS A 372 -27.89 1.22 14.06
C CYS A 372 -29.03 2.21 14.31
N GLY A 373 -29.20 2.58 15.58
CA GLY A 373 -30.19 3.57 15.96
C GLY A 373 -29.90 4.89 15.25
N LYS A 374 -30.80 5.36 14.39
CA LYS A 374 -30.86 6.78 14.02
C LYS A 374 -31.33 7.55 15.25
N ARG A 375 -30.44 7.82 16.22
CA ARG A 375 -30.65 8.98 17.08
C ARG A 375 -30.14 10.18 16.31
N VAL A 376 -31.09 10.76 15.56
CA VAL A 376 -31.00 12.07 14.90
C VAL A 376 -30.59 13.13 15.91
#